data_AF-A0A6L3JRQ8-F1
#
_entry.id   AF-A0A6L3JRQ8-F1
#
_cell.length_a   1.000
_cell.length_b   1.000
_cell.length_c   1.000
_cell.angle_alpha   90.00
_cell.angle_beta   90.00
_cell.angle_gamma   90.00
#
_symmetry.space_group_name_H-M   'P 1'
#
loop_
_entity.id
_entity.type
_entity.pdbx_description
1 polymer ?
#
loop_
_entity_poly.entity_id
_entity_poly.type
_entity_poly.pdbx_seq_one_letter_code
_entity_poly.pdbx_strand_id
1 'polypeptide(L)'
;MLGNNRTVAVNFSWLVALEFFVLLSPLVTYPYLIRTVGMELYGTVVFAQVIVTYVSLVVNFGFNLTGAKEIASNLANPDKISEIVSSVFINKFAIWLVCFFVYLLMISSFSFFSEHYALYFFSFFLTLNELLFPIWFYQGIEKMKYVTCVNVAIRLFFIGAIFIFVRQETDYIYVPVLNSAGAVLAGIVSLYILLRVEKVKLIAVSKERLNFYFKEALPLFVSSLSIRIYQNANKIVVGSFLGMSEVAIFDLGEKLVSLIKIPVSLIAQAVFPKISRERSVGYLNKVMMVALGLSVFGYLAMALGASFIIHIFLDDTMQDSVWVIRILGLSAIFSSLNFFLGSNRLIPFGYKNLYMKIMLGNSMFYLCLVLFMITLGIMNLYTISSLLVIVEIFNLVLLSFSCNRNKILFNK
;
A
#
# COMPACT_ATOMS: atom_id res chain seq x y z
N MET A 1 -29.68 6.32 16.18
CA MET A 1 -28.24 6.69 16.12
C MET A 1 -27.29 5.67 16.76
N LEU A 2 -27.72 4.78 17.67
CA LEU A 2 -26.85 3.74 18.27
C LEU A 2 -26.53 2.54 17.34
N GLY A 3 -27.38 2.24 16.35
CA GLY A 3 -27.11 1.18 15.35
C GLY A 3 -25.92 1.48 14.43
N ASN A 4 -25.61 2.76 14.20
CA ASN A 4 -24.58 3.18 13.23
C ASN A 4 -23.15 2.94 13.76
N ASN A 5 -22.91 3.15 15.05
CA ASN A 5 -21.58 2.98 15.64
C ASN A 5 -21.13 1.50 15.65
N ARG A 6 -22.07 0.56 15.81
CA ARG A 6 -21.75 -0.88 15.79
C ARG A 6 -21.39 -1.35 14.39
N THR A 7 -22.13 -0.93 13.36
CA THR A 7 -21.85 -1.28 11.96
C THR A 7 -20.50 -0.74 11.51
N VAL A 8 -20.20 0.54 11.82
CA VAL A 8 -18.90 1.14 11.53
C VAL A 8 -17.77 0.40 12.23
N ALA A 9 -17.93 0.08 13.53
CA ALA A 9 -16.90 -0.66 14.28
C ALA A 9 -16.65 -2.07 13.71
N VAL A 10 -17.71 -2.81 13.35
CA VAL A 10 -17.58 -4.15 12.75
C VAL A 10 -16.91 -4.08 11.40
N ASN A 11 -17.28 -3.13 10.53
CA ASN A 11 -16.63 -2.96 9.23
C ASN A 11 -15.17 -2.57 9.36
N PHE A 12 -14.87 -1.71 10.32
CA PHE A 12 -13.50 -1.36 10.65
C PHE A 12 -12.70 -2.60 11.05
N SER A 13 -13.20 -3.44 11.96
CA SER A 13 -12.53 -4.69 12.32
C SER A 13 -12.27 -5.61 11.12
N TRP A 14 -13.19 -5.67 10.15
CA TRP A 14 -12.99 -6.45 8.93
C TRP A 14 -11.92 -5.86 8.00
N LEU A 15 -11.84 -4.53 7.89
CA LEU A 15 -10.79 -3.85 7.14
C LEU A 15 -9.42 -4.13 7.77
N VAL A 16 -9.34 -4.01 9.10
CA VAL A 16 -8.13 -4.27 9.89
C VAL A 16 -7.66 -5.72 9.73
N ALA A 17 -8.58 -6.68 9.84
CA ALA A 17 -8.28 -8.07 9.61
C ALA A 17 -7.72 -8.29 8.20
N LEU A 18 -8.33 -7.66 7.18
CA LEU A 18 -7.86 -7.74 5.81
C LEU A 18 -6.43 -7.20 5.66
N GLU A 19 -6.14 -6.00 6.17
CA GLU A 19 -4.79 -5.40 6.11
C GLU A 19 -3.74 -6.30 6.78
N PHE A 20 -4.08 -6.85 7.95
CA PHE A 20 -3.22 -7.77 8.68
C PHE A 20 -2.90 -9.04 7.87
N PHE A 21 -3.92 -9.67 7.28
CA PHE A 21 -3.73 -10.86 6.44
C PHE A 21 -2.91 -10.57 5.18
N VAL A 22 -3.14 -9.41 4.54
CA VAL A 22 -2.40 -9.00 3.35
C VAL A 22 -0.91 -8.87 3.66
N LEU A 23 -0.56 -8.35 4.84
CA LEU A 23 0.83 -8.17 5.24
C LEU A 23 1.49 -9.47 5.72
N LEU A 24 0.77 -10.34 6.44
CA LEU A 24 1.32 -11.61 6.92
C LEU A 24 1.54 -12.62 5.79
N SER A 25 0.68 -12.61 4.78
CA SER A 25 0.74 -13.55 3.65
C SER A 25 2.14 -13.68 3.02
N PRO A 26 2.82 -12.59 2.62
CA PRO A 26 4.17 -12.71 2.06
C PRO A 26 5.21 -13.18 3.08
N LEU A 27 5.02 -12.95 4.38
CA LEU A 27 5.96 -13.41 5.42
C LEU A 27 5.90 -14.92 5.63
N VAL A 28 4.75 -15.55 5.37
CA VAL A 28 4.60 -17.01 5.41
C VAL A 28 5.30 -17.65 4.21
N THR A 29 5.15 -17.07 3.01
CA THR A 29 5.75 -17.62 1.79
C THR A 29 7.22 -17.25 1.63
N TYR A 30 7.70 -16.16 2.25
CA TYR A 30 9.05 -15.64 2.06
C TYR A 30 10.15 -16.67 2.32
N PRO A 31 10.19 -17.33 3.50
CA PRO A 31 11.24 -18.28 3.84
C PRO A 31 11.36 -19.41 2.83
N TYR A 32 10.22 -19.92 2.42
CA TYR A 32 10.12 -21.01 1.46
C TYR A 32 10.59 -20.57 0.08
N LEU A 33 10.12 -19.43 -0.40
CA LEU A 33 10.51 -18.92 -1.71
C LEU A 33 12.01 -18.60 -1.77
N ILE A 34 12.60 -18.04 -0.72
CA ILE A 34 14.06 -17.83 -0.68
C ILE A 34 14.81 -19.17 -0.73
N ARG A 35 14.40 -20.16 0.07
CA ARG A 35 15.07 -21.48 0.12
C ARG A 35 14.90 -22.30 -1.17
N THR A 36 13.79 -22.13 -1.88
CA THR A 36 13.46 -22.95 -3.07
C THR A 36 13.81 -22.26 -4.38
N VAL A 37 13.56 -20.96 -4.49
CA VAL A 37 13.81 -20.18 -5.71
C VAL A 37 15.17 -19.51 -5.70
N GLY A 38 15.76 -19.29 -4.52
CA GLY A 38 16.99 -18.53 -4.38
C GLY A 38 16.73 -17.03 -4.28
N MET A 39 17.69 -16.34 -3.65
CA MET A 39 17.56 -14.92 -3.29
C MET A 39 17.51 -14.01 -4.52
N GLU A 40 18.32 -14.29 -5.53
CA GLU A 40 18.46 -13.45 -6.73
C GLU A 40 17.19 -13.49 -7.61
N LEU A 41 16.72 -14.70 -7.95
CA LEU A 41 15.51 -14.90 -8.73
C LEU A 41 14.26 -14.39 -7.98
N TYR A 42 14.15 -14.67 -6.68
CA TYR A 42 13.04 -14.13 -5.91
C TYR A 42 13.11 -12.61 -5.73
N GLY A 43 14.32 -12.05 -5.63
CA GLY A 43 14.55 -10.60 -5.71
C GLY A 43 14.03 -9.99 -7.02
N THR A 44 14.20 -10.69 -8.14
CA THR A 44 13.62 -10.30 -9.43
C THR A 44 12.09 -10.36 -9.40
N VAL A 45 11.49 -11.40 -8.79
CA VAL A 45 10.04 -11.50 -8.59
C VAL A 45 9.52 -10.30 -7.79
N VAL A 46 10.18 -9.95 -6.68
CA VAL A 46 9.85 -8.79 -5.86
C VAL A 46 9.98 -7.50 -6.66
N PHE A 47 11.05 -7.34 -7.44
CA PHE A 47 11.25 -6.16 -8.28
C PHE A 47 10.11 -6.00 -9.31
N ALA A 48 9.71 -7.09 -9.97
CA ALA A 48 8.55 -7.10 -10.87
C ALA A 48 7.25 -6.69 -10.15
N GLN A 49 7.01 -7.21 -8.94
CA GLN A 49 5.85 -6.84 -8.11
C GLN A 49 5.84 -5.36 -7.73
N VAL A 50 7.00 -4.75 -7.46
CA VAL A 50 7.09 -3.32 -7.12
C VAL A 50 6.70 -2.46 -8.32
N ILE A 51 7.21 -2.77 -9.52
CA ILE A 51 6.81 -2.06 -10.74
C ILE A 51 5.30 -2.17 -10.95
N VAL A 52 4.78 -3.39 -10.84
CA VAL A 52 3.35 -3.66 -10.97
C VAL A 52 2.50 -2.95 -9.90
N THR A 53 3.04 -2.74 -8.71
CA THR A 53 2.37 -1.96 -7.65
C THR A 53 2.21 -0.50 -8.07
N TYR A 54 3.20 0.09 -8.73
CA TYR A 54 3.06 1.44 -9.30
C TYR A 54 2.07 1.48 -10.45
N VAL A 55 2.07 0.49 -11.35
CA VAL A 55 1.06 0.38 -12.42
C VAL A 55 -0.34 0.24 -11.81
N SER A 56 -0.49 -0.60 -10.79
CA SER A 56 -1.74 -0.80 -10.04
C SER A 56 -2.25 0.51 -9.43
N LEU A 57 -1.35 1.36 -8.93
CA LEU A 57 -1.70 2.69 -8.41
C LEU A 57 -2.28 3.60 -9.51
N VAL A 58 -1.72 3.55 -10.72
CA VAL A 58 -2.22 4.30 -11.88
C VAL A 58 -3.58 3.75 -12.31
N VAL A 59 -3.75 2.43 -12.39
CA VAL A 59 -5.04 1.78 -12.67
C VAL A 59 -6.09 2.17 -11.63
N ASN A 60 -5.69 2.25 -10.36
CA ASN A 60 -6.59 2.68 -9.30
C ASN A 60 -7.03 4.13 -9.45
N PHE A 61 -6.13 5.01 -9.89
CA PHE A 61 -6.37 6.44 -10.16
C PHE A 61 -7.09 7.20 -9.03
N GLY A 62 -6.99 6.74 -7.77
CA GLY A 62 -7.70 7.34 -6.63
C GLY A 62 -9.18 6.96 -6.52
N PHE A 63 -9.70 6.11 -7.41
CA PHE A 63 -11.09 5.65 -7.40
C PHE A 63 -11.47 4.90 -6.13
N ASN A 64 -10.50 4.31 -5.41
CA ASN A 64 -10.84 3.63 -4.16
C ASN A 64 -11.44 4.58 -3.12
N LEU A 65 -10.93 5.81 -3.06
CA LEU A 65 -11.38 6.81 -2.10
C LEU A 65 -12.58 7.60 -2.63
N THR A 66 -12.54 8.06 -3.88
CA THR A 66 -13.67 8.81 -4.46
C THR A 66 -14.90 7.93 -4.64
N GLY A 67 -14.74 6.71 -5.14
CA GLY A 67 -15.83 5.76 -5.34
C GLY A 67 -16.53 5.39 -4.03
N ALA A 68 -15.76 5.11 -2.97
CA ALA A 68 -16.33 4.83 -1.65
C ALA A 68 -17.14 6.02 -1.10
N LYS A 69 -16.61 7.25 -1.23
CA LYS A 69 -17.30 8.49 -0.82
C LYS A 69 -18.60 8.72 -1.58
N GLU A 70 -18.57 8.58 -2.91
CA GLU A 70 -19.74 8.82 -3.75
C GLU A 70 -20.83 7.78 -3.53
N ILE A 71 -20.47 6.51 -3.30
CA ILE A 71 -21.44 5.47 -2.94
C ILE A 71 -22.06 5.75 -1.56
N ALA A 72 -21.23 6.03 -0.55
CA ALA A 72 -21.71 6.31 0.80
C ALA A 72 -22.68 7.50 0.85
N SER A 73 -22.49 8.49 -0.04
CA SER A 73 -23.36 9.67 -0.15
C SER A 73 -24.67 9.41 -0.90
N ASN A 74 -24.77 8.30 -1.65
CA ASN A 74 -25.90 8.00 -2.54
C ASN A 74 -26.58 6.66 -2.22
N LEU A 75 -26.46 6.14 -0.99
CA LEU A 75 -27.01 4.83 -0.58
C LEU A 75 -28.53 4.68 -0.82
N ALA A 76 -29.28 5.79 -0.82
CA ALA A 76 -30.72 5.79 -1.06
C ALA A 76 -31.10 5.70 -2.56
N ASN A 77 -30.13 5.85 -3.48
CA ASN A 77 -30.39 5.91 -4.93
C ASN A 77 -29.64 4.78 -5.67
N PRO A 78 -30.28 3.63 -5.93
CA PRO A 78 -29.65 2.48 -6.57
C PRO A 78 -29.22 2.72 -8.02
N ASP A 79 -29.94 3.59 -8.75
CA ASP A 79 -29.60 3.95 -10.12
C ASP A 79 -28.32 4.78 -10.14
N LYS A 80 -28.17 5.70 -9.18
CA LYS A 80 -26.94 6.48 -9.04
C LYS A 80 -25.74 5.63 -8.65
N ILE A 81 -25.92 4.64 -7.77
CA ILE A 81 -24.87 3.67 -7.44
C ILE A 81 -24.45 2.89 -8.69
N SER A 82 -25.42 2.43 -9.50
CA SER A 82 -25.14 1.73 -10.76
C SER A 82 -24.37 2.60 -11.77
N GLU A 83 -24.71 3.90 -11.87
CA GLU A 83 -23.97 4.88 -12.66
C GLU A 83 -22.53 5.06 -12.15
N ILE A 84 -22.33 5.27 -10.85
CA ILE A 84 -21.00 5.42 -10.23
C ILE A 84 -20.17 4.17 -10.51
N VAL A 85 -20.74 3.00 -10.25
CA VAL A 85 -20.01 1.74 -10.36
C VAL A 85 -19.58 1.48 -11.80
N SER A 86 -20.50 1.68 -12.74
CA SER A 86 -20.21 1.54 -14.17
C SER A 86 -19.15 2.55 -14.62
N SER A 87 -19.24 3.80 -14.15
CA SER A 87 -18.26 4.84 -14.48
C SER A 87 -16.85 4.49 -14.01
N VAL A 88 -16.73 3.98 -12.77
CA VAL A 88 -15.45 3.58 -12.19
C VAL A 88 -14.86 2.40 -12.96
N PHE A 89 -15.64 1.35 -13.26
CA PHE A 89 -15.13 0.20 -14.02
C PHE A 89 -14.70 0.59 -15.43
N ILE A 90 -15.50 1.41 -16.14
CA ILE A 90 -15.15 1.86 -17.51
C ILE A 90 -13.85 2.69 -17.48
N ASN A 91 -13.74 3.64 -16.55
CA ASN A 91 -12.51 4.45 -16.41
C ASN A 91 -11.30 3.59 -16.04
N LYS A 92 -11.42 2.69 -15.06
CA LYS A 92 -10.34 1.77 -14.67
C LYS A 92 -9.92 0.87 -15.83
N PHE A 93 -10.88 0.35 -16.59
CA PHE A 93 -10.59 -0.50 -17.76
C PHE A 93 -9.84 0.27 -18.85
N ALA A 94 -10.27 1.50 -19.17
CA ALA A 94 -9.58 2.35 -20.13
C ALA A 94 -8.14 2.67 -19.69
N ILE A 95 -7.93 3.04 -18.43
CA ILE A 95 -6.60 3.30 -17.87
C ILE A 95 -5.75 2.03 -17.88
N TRP A 96 -6.32 0.90 -17.46
CA TRP A 96 -5.63 -0.40 -17.46
C TRP A 96 -5.15 -0.81 -18.85
N LEU A 97 -5.97 -0.59 -19.88
CA LEU A 97 -5.62 -0.89 -21.26
C LEU A 97 -4.46 0.00 -21.74
N VAL A 98 -4.48 1.29 -21.42
CA VAL A 98 -3.32 2.18 -21.70
C VAL A 98 -2.08 1.70 -20.96
N CYS A 99 -2.20 1.38 -19.66
CA CYS A 99 -1.11 0.85 -18.86
C CYS A 99 -0.56 -0.46 -19.42
N PHE A 100 -1.40 -1.35 -19.96
CA PHE A 100 -0.98 -2.60 -20.57
C PHE A 100 -0.07 -2.35 -21.77
N PHE A 101 -0.47 -1.50 -22.70
CA PHE A 101 0.35 -1.20 -23.88
C PHE A 101 1.64 -0.46 -23.52
N VAL A 102 1.58 0.50 -22.60
CA VAL A 102 2.78 1.22 -22.13
C VAL A 102 3.75 0.26 -21.41
N TYR A 103 3.23 -0.62 -20.56
CA TYR A 103 4.04 -1.61 -19.85
C TYR A 103 4.66 -2.62 -20.82
N LEU A 104 3.88 -3.13 -21.79
CA LEU A 104 4.36 -4.07 -22.81
C LEU A 104 5.47 -3.44 -23.66
N LEU A 105 5.29 -2.18 -24.06
CA LEU A 105 6.32 -1.43 -24.78
C LEU A 105 7.58 -1.27 -23.93
N MET A 106 7.43 -0.92 -22.64
CA MET A 106 8.55 -0.77 -21.72
C MET A 106 9.34 -2.07 -21.58
N ILE A 107 8.69 -3.21 -21.27
CA ILE A 107 9.41 -4.48 -21.07
C ILE A 107 10.04 -5.02 -22.36
N SER A 108 9.51 -4.64 -23.53
CA SER A 108 10.06 -5.05 -24.83
C SER A 108 11.21 -4.15 -25.32
N SER A 109 11.27 -2.90 -24.86
CA SER A 109 12.22 -1.89 -25.37
C SER A 109 13.55 -1.85 -24.61
N PHE A 110 13.57 -2.25 -23.34
CA PHE A 110 14.77 -2.20 -22.51
C PHE A 110 15.37 -3.59 -22.32
N SER A 111 16.67 -3.74 -22.63
CA SER A 111 17.42 -5.00 -22.48
C SER A 111 17.40 -5.56 -21.07
N PHE A 112 17.28 -4.70 -20.06
CA PHE A 112 17.14 -5.06 -18.64
C PHE A 112 16.04 -6.10 -18.39
N PHE A 113 14.92 -6.03 -19.11
CA PHE A 113 13.79 -6.94 -18.90
C PHE A 113 13.87 -8.23 -19.75
N SER A 114 14.83 -8.32 -20.69
CA SER A 114 14.86 -9.39 -21.69
C SER A 114 15.12 -10.77 -21.07
N GLU A 115 16.01 -10.86 -20.08
CA GLU A 115 16.38 -12.10 -19.41
C GLU A 115 15.21 -12.75 -18.67
N HIS A 116 14.32 -11.94 -18.11
CA HIS A 116 13.16 -12.40 -17.34
C HIS A 116 11.84 -11.86 -17.90
N TYR A 117 11.74 -11.73 -19.23
CA TYR A 117 10.58 -11.12 -19.89
C TYR A 117 9.25 -11.77 -19.49
N ALA A 118 9.20 -13.11 -19.45
CA ALA A 118 8.01 -13.85 -19.07
C ALA A 118 7.54 -13.52 -17.64
N LEU A 119 8.47 -13.37 -16.69
CA LEU A 119 8.17 -12.97 -15.31
C LEU A 119 7.47 -11.61 -15.28
N TYR A 120 8.04 -10.60 -15.96
CA TYR A 120 7.47 -9.26 -15.99
C TYR A 120 6.10 -9.25 -16.70
N PHE A 121 5.99 -9.96 -17.82
CA PHE A 121 4.72 -10.11 -18.54
C PHE A 121 3.62 -10.72 -17.67
N PHE A 122 3.87 -11.85 -17.00
CA PHE A 122 2.88 -12.46 -16.13
C PHE A 122 2.60 -11.64 -14.88
N SER A 123 3.61 -10.93 -14.35
CA SER A 123 3.43 -10.03 -13.21
C SER A 123 2.45 -8.91 -13.52
N PHE A 124 2.35 -8.43 -14.76
CA PHE A 124 1.38 -7.41 -15.13
C PHE A 124 -0.06 -7.79 -14.76
N PHE A 125 -0.44 -9.08 -14.87
CA PHE A 125 -1.81 -9.52 -14.59
C PHE A 125 -2.22 -9.39 -13.11
N LEU A 126 -1.28 -9.20 -12.18
CA LEU A 126 -1.61 -8.82 -10.80
C LEU A 126 -2.39 -7.50 -10.73
N THR A 127 -2.21 -6.58 -11.70
CA THR A 127 -2.97 -5.33 -11.81
C THR A 127 -4.48 -5.57 -12.00
N LEU A 128 -4.90 -6.76 -12.46
CA LEU A 128 -6.30 -7.13 -12.56
C LEU A 128 -7.00 -7.13 -11.20
N ASN A 129 -6.27 -7.28 -10.09
CA ASN A 129 -6.81 -7.10 -8.75
C ASN A 129 -7.46 -5.71 -8.61
N GLU A 130 -6.76 -4.64 -9.03
CA GLU A 130 -7.26 -3.27 -8.93
C GLU A 130 -8.43 -2.97 -9.87
N LEU A 131 -8.50 -3.69 -10.98
CA LEU A 131 -9.59 -3.57 -11.95
C LEU A 131 -10.84 -4.30 -11.47
N LEU A 132 -10.71 -5.56 -11.05
CA LEU A 132 -11.84 -6.47 -10.83
C LEU A 132 -12.34 -6.47 -9.39
N PHE A 133 -11.49 -6.22 -8.38
CA PHE A 133 -11.86 -6.33 -6.97
C PHE A 133 -12.38 -4.97 -6.45
N PRO A 134 -13.71 -4.77 -6.29
CA PRO A 134 -14.27 -3.45 -6.05
C PRO A 134 -14.34 -3.14 -4.56
N ILE A 135 -13.21 -3.14 -3.86
CA ILE A 135 -13.13 -2.89 -2.41
C ILE A 135 -13.84 -1.59 -2.00
N TRP A 136 -13.74 -0.57 -2.85
CA TRP A 136 -14.35 0.75 -2.68
C TRP A 136 -15.87 0.72 -2.66
N PHE A 137 -16.48 -0.21 -3.39
CA PHE A 137 -17.93 -0.39 -3.37
C PHE A 137 -18.38 -0.93 -2.01
N TYR A 138 -17.75 -2.01 -1.55
CA TYR A 138 -18.06 -2.64 -0.25
C TYR A 138 -17.73 -1.72 0.93
N GLN A 139 -16.70 -0.90 0.79
CA GLN A 139 -16.39 0.14 1.76
C GLN A 139 -17.48 1.22 1.79
N GLY A 140 -17.95 1.68 0.62
CA GLY A 140 -19.01 2.70 0.52
C GLY A 140 -20.37 2.25 1.06
N ILE A 141 -20.72 0.97 0.91
CA ILE A 141 -21.97 0.41 1.46
C ILE A 141 -21.82 -0.19 2.87
N GLU A 142 -20.65 -0.07 3.49
CA GLU A 142 -20.36 -0.61 4.83
C GLU A 142 -20.62 -2.13 4.94
N LYS A 143 -20.15 -2.92 3.96
CA LYS A 143 -20.24 -4.39 3.94
C LYS A 143 -18.88 -5.05 3.69
N MET A 144 -17.87 -4.67 4.46
CA MET A 144 -16.48 -5.15 4.30
C MET A 144 -16.32 -6.66 4.54
N LYS A 145 -17.23 -7.29 5.31
CA LYS A 145 -17.18 -8.73 5.60
C LYS A 145 -17.07 -9.59 4.33
N TYR A 146 -17.83 -9.28 3.28
CA TYR A 146 -17.83 -10.08 2.05
C TYR A 146 -16.45 -10.13 1.40
N VAL A 147 -15.87 -8.95 1.16
CA VAL A 147 -14.56 -8.83 0.51
C VAL A 147 -13.44 -9.38 1.38
N THR A 148 -13.50 -9.18 2.71
CA THR A 148 -12.46 -9.73 3.59
C THR A 148 -12.48 -11.26 3.56
N CYS A 149 -13.64 -11.90 3.70
CA CYS A 149 -13.74 -13.37 3.65
C CYS A 149 -13.27 -13.93 2.30
N VAL A 150 -13.71 -13.33 1.18
CA VAL A 150 -13.30 -13.76 -0.17
C VAL A 150 -11.80 -13.62 -0.37
N ASN A 151 -11.22 -12.47 -0.02
CA ASN A 151 -9.79 -12.21 -0.21
C ASN A 151 -8.93 -13.15 0.65
N VAL A 152 -9.28 -13.32 1.93
CA VAL A 152 -8.54 -14.19 2.85
C VAL A 152 -8.61 -15.64 2.40
N ALA A 153 -9.80 -16.16 2.04
CA ALA A 153 -9.96 -17.54 1.60
C ALA A 153 -9.14 -17.84 0.34
N ILE A 154 -9.23 -16.97 -0.67
CA ILE A 154 -8.51 -17.16 -1.94
C ILE A 154 -7.01 -17.00 -1.74
N ARG A 155 -6.58 -16.02 -0.95
CA ARG A 155 -5.16 -15.83 -0.63
C ARG A 155 -4.58 -17.04 0.10
N LEU A 156 -5.29 -17.62 1.06
CA LEU A 156 -4.86 -18.86 1.74
C LEU A 156 -4.76 -20.03 0.76
N PHE A 157 -5.73 -20.18 -0.14
CA PHE A 157 -5.67 -21.20 -1.19
C PHE A 157 -4.42 -21.05 -2.08
N PHE A 158 -4.11 -19.83 -2.53
CA PHE A 158 -2.94 -19.58 -3.38
C PHE A 158 -1.61 -19.60 -2.64
N ILE A 159 -1.58 -19.28 -1.35
CA ILE A 159 -0.42 -19.57 -0.50
C ILE A 159 -0.14 -21.08 -0.49
N GLY A 160 -1.16 -21.91 -0.26
CA GLY A 160 -1.04 -23.37 -0.35
C GLY A 160 -0.57 -23.85 -1.72
N ALA A 161 -1.11 -23.26 -2.80
CA ALA A 161 -0.70 -23.55 -4.16
C ALA A 161 0.80 -23.22 -4.41
N ILE A 162 1.31 -22.11 -3.87
CA ILE A 162 2.73 -21.75 -3.97
C ILE A 162 3.61 -22.85 -3.37
N PHE A 163 3.29 -23.35 -2.17
CA PHE A 163 4.03 -24.45 -1.53
C PHE A 163 3.96 -25.77 -2.29
N ILE A 164 2.91 -25.98 -3.09
CA ILE A 164 2.70 -27.22 -3.84
C ILE A 164 3.38 -27.17 -5.22
N PHE A 165 3.35 -26.02 -5.90
CA PHE A 165 3.77 -25.89 -7.29
C PHE A 165 5.15 -25.26 -7.50
N VAL A 166 5.67 -24.47 -6.55
CA VAL A 166 6.99 -23.84 -6.67
C VAL A 166 8.01 -24.71 -5.94
N ARG A 167 8.63 -25.67 -6.61
CA ARG A 167 9.49 -26.68 -5.96
C ARG A 167 10.97 -26.55 -6.29
N GLN A 168 11.32 -25.74 -7.28
CA GLN A 168 12.68 -25.54 -7.77
C GLN A 168 12.85 -24.11 -8.30
N GLU A 169 14.10 -23.71 -8.55
CA GLU A 169 14.47 -22.35 -8.98
C GLU A 169 13.77 -21.89 -10.26
N THR A 170 13.63 -22.79 -11.23
CA THR A 170 12.99 -22.50 -12.53
C THR A 170 11.47 -22.24 -12.42
N ASP A 171 10.85 -22.58 -11.30
CA ASP A 171 9.40 -22.40 -11.06
C ASP A 171 9.06 -20.97 -10.59
N TYR A 172 10.03 -20.06 -10.48
CA TYR A 172 9.82 -18.69 -9.98
C TYR A 172 8.71 -17.91 -10.71
N ILE A 173 8.46 -18.22 -11.99
CA ILE A 173 7.40 -17.62 -12.81
C ILE A 173 6.01 -18.00 -12.28
N TYR A 174 5.86 -19.15 -11.63
CA TYR A 174 4.57 -19.55 -11.04
C TYR A 174 4.17 -18.64 -9.88
N VAL A 175 5.09 -17.94 -9.22
CA VAL A 175 4.76 -17.01 -8.13
C VAL A 175 3.81 -15.90 -8.60
N PRO A 176 4.13 -15.06 -9.62
CA PRO A 176 3.19 -14.07 -10.12
C PRO A 176 1.98 -14.69 -10.85
N VAL A 177 2.11 -15.85 -11.50
CA VAL A 177 0.98 -16.53 -12.15
C VAL A 177 -0.08 -16.96 -11.13
N LEU A 178 0.34 -17.59 -10.03
CA LEU A 178 -0.55 -18.01 -8.94
C LEU A 178 -1.18 -16.80 -8.24
N ASN A 179 -0.38 -15.76 -7.95
CA ASN A 179 -0.93 -14.56 -7.31
C ASN A 179 -1.91 -13.80 -8.22
N SER A 180 -1.64 -13.70 -9.53
CA SER A 180 -2.56 -13.08 -10.49
C SER A 180 -3.83 -13.92 -10.69
N ALA A 181 -3.72 -15.25 -10.73
CA ALA A 181 -4.89 -16.13 -10.73
C ALA A 181 -5.75 -15.94 -9.47
N GLY A 182 -5.13 -15.81 -8.29
CA GLY A 182 -5.82 -15.46 -7.05
C GLY A 182 -6.52 -14.12 -7.08
N ALA A 183 -5.86 -13.09 -7.61
CA ALA A 183 -6.46 -11.77 -7.82
C ALA A 183 -7.68 -11.84 -8.75
N VAL A 184 -7.59 -12.56 -9.87
CA VAL A 184 -8.68 -12.73 -10.83
C VAL A 184 -9.85 -13.48 -10.20
N LEU A 185 -9.60 -14.58 -9.50
CA LEU A 185 -10.64 -15.35 -8.81
C LEU A 185 -11.34 -14.51 -7.73
N ALA A 186 -10.57 -13.77 -6.93
CA ALA A 186 -11.14 -12.87 -5.92
C ALA A 186 -11.98 -11.76 -6.55
N GLY A 187 -11.51 -11.21 -7.68
CA GLY A 187 -12.24 -10.24 -8.49
C GLY A 187 -13.56 -10.82 -9.02
N ILE A 188 -13.54 -12.00 -9.64
CA ILE A 188 -14.73 -12.65 -10.20
C ILE A 188 -15.77 -12.92 -9.11
N VAL A 189 -15.35 -13.50 -7.97
CA VAL A 189 -16.28 -13.79 -6.85
C VAL A 189 -16.86 -12.49 -6.29
N SER A 190 -16.06 -11.44 -6.17
CA SER A 190 -16.54 -10.14 -5.67
C SER A 190 -17.47 -9.47 -6.67
N LEU A 191 -17.17 -9.51 -7.97
CA LEU A 191 -18.07 -9.02 -9.02
C LEU A 191 -19.40 -9.78 -9.03
N TYR A 192 -19.37 -11.10 -8.84
CA TYR A 192 -20.59 -11.90 -8.72
C TYR A 192 -21.46 -11.42 -7.55
N ILE A 193 -20.88 -11.19 -6.37
CA ILE A 193 -21.60 -10.66 -5.21
C ILE A 193 -22.16 -9.27 -5.53
N LEU A 194 -21.37 -8.38 -6.14
CA LEU A 194 -21.79 -7.02 -6.51
C LEU A 194 -22.99 -7.03 -7.46
N LEU A 195 -22.96 -7.87 -8.50
CA LEU A 195 -23.99 -7.91 -9.54
C LEU A 195 -25.25 -8.68 -9.13
N ARG A 196 -25.09 -9.79 -8.39
CA ARG A 196 -26.20 -10.70 -8.06
C ARG A 196 -26.77 -10.50 -6.68
N VAL A 197 -25.94 -10.28 -5.67
CA VAL A 197 -26.38 -10.10 -4.28
C VAL A 197 -26.77 -8.65 -4.02
N GLU A 198 -25.89 -7.72 -4.38
CA GLU A 198 -26.13 -6.28 -4.19
C GLU A 198 -26.89 -5.64 -5.37
N LYS A 199 -27.20 -6.43 -6.42
CA LYS A 199 -28.08 -6.08 -7.56
C LYS A 199 -27.68 -4.79 -8.30
N VAL A 200 -26.39 -4.45 -8.29
CA VAL A 200 -25.87 -3.32 -9.06
C VAL A 200 -25.95 -3.65 -10.55
N LYS A 201 -26.43 -2.72 -11.36
CA LYS A 201 -26.51 -2.89 -12.82
C LYS A 201 -25.31 -2.21 -13.47
N LEU A 202 -24.64 -2.91 -14.38
CA LEU A 202 -23.66 -2.27 -15.25
C LEU A 202 -24.40 -1.63 -16.43
N ILE A 203 -24.28 -0.31 -16.54
CA ILE A 203 -24.97 0.50 -17.54
C ILE A 203 -23.96 1.26 -18.41
N ALA A 204 -24.39 1.62 -19.62
CA ALA A 204 -23.64 2.57 -20.42
C ALA A 204 -23.69 3.94 -19.74
N VAL A 205 -22.54 4.61 -19.68
CA VAL A 205 -22.38 5.93 -19.05
C VAL A 205 -21.94 6.93 -20.10
N SER A 206 -22.50 8.14 -20.06
CA SER A 206 -22.11 9.21 -20.98
C SER A 206 -20.66 9.66 -20.77
N LYS A 207 -20.00 10.10 -21.84
CA LYS A 207 -18.62 10.61 -21.80
C LYS A 207 -18.44 11.75 -20.80
N GLU A 208 -19.45 12.60 -20.63
CA GLU A 208 -19.44 13.69 -19.66
C GLU A 208 -19.34 13.19 -18.22
N ARG A 209 -20.10 12.15 -17.87
CA ARG A 209 -20.07 11.52 -16.54
C ARG A 209 -18.76 10.78 -16.29
N LEU A 210 -18.26 10.06 -17.29
CA LEU A 210 -16.93 9.42 -17.20
C LEU A 210 -15.84 10.45 -16.89
N ASN A 211 -15.84 11.57 -17.61
CA ASN A 211 -14.88 12.66 -17.43
C ASN A 211 -15.05 13.37 -16.07
N PHE A 212 -16.29 13.51 -15.58
CA PHE A 212 -16.56 14.05 -14.25
C PHE A 212 -15.89 13.21 -13.16
N TYR A 213 -16.14 11.89 -13.12
CA TYR A 213 -15.57 11.01 -12.11
C TYR A 213 -14.05 10.88 -12.22
N PHE A 214 -13.52 10.90 -13.45
CA PHE A 214 -12.06 10.91 -13.68
C PHE A 214 -11.40 12.18 -13.09
N LYS A 215 -11.97 13.36 -13.35
CA LYS A 215 -11.47 14.64 -12.82
C LYS A 215 -11.60 14.73 -11.30
N GLU A 216 -12.67 14.18 -10.72
CA GLU A 216 -12.84 14.16 -9.27
C GLU A 216 -11.78 13.28 -8.58
N ALA A 217 -11.36 12.19 -9.22
CA ALA A 217 -10.36 11.27 -8.69
C ALA A 217 -8.91 11.79 -8.79
N LEU A 218 -8.62 12.68 -9.75
CA LEU A 218 -7.27 13.17 -10.05
C LEU A 218 -6.50 13.75 -8.84
N PRO A 219 -7.08 14.61 -7.97
CA PRO A 219 -6.33 15.15 -6.83
C PRO A 219 -5.91 14.07 -5.82
N LEU A 220 -6.76 13.03 -5.63
CA LEU A 220 -6.44 11.91 -4.76
C LEU A 220 -5.40 11.00 -5.40
N PHE A 221 -5.47 10.76 -6.71
CA PHE A 221 -4.42 10.06 -7.45
C PHE A 221 -3.05 10.72 -7.25
N VAL A 222 -2.95 12.03 -7.50
CA VAL A 222 -1.67 12.76 -7.34
C VAL A 222 -1.16 12.64 -5.92
N SER A 223 -2.02 12.82 -4.92
CA SER A 223 -1.64 12.71 -3.50
C SER A 223 -1.15 11.30 -3.15
N SER A 224 -1.86 10.26 -3.59
CA SER A 224 -1.47 8.87 -3.35
C SER A 224 -0.19 8.50 -4.09
N LEU A 225 0.01 8.97 -5.31
CA LEU A 225 1.24 8.77 -6.09
C LEU A 225 2.44 9.39 -5.40
N SER A 226 2.34 10.64 -4.92
CA SER A 226 3.42 11.31 -4.19
C SER A 226 3.84 10.54 -2.94
N ILE A 227 2.86 10.02 -2.19
CA ILE A 227 3.15 9.20 -1.00
C ILE A 227 3.85 7.90 -1.38
N ARG A 228 3.37 7.20 -2.42
CA ARG A 228 3.95 5.93 -2.87
C ARG A 228 5.35 6.09 -3.45
N ILE A 229 5.68 7.23 -4.08
CA ILE A 229 7.03 7.50 -4.57
C ILE A 229 8.03 7.43 -3.43
N TYR A 230 7.87 8.24 -2.37
CA TYR A 230 8.90 8.28 -1.32
C TYR A 230 8.92 7.03 -0.42
N GLN A 231 7.80 6.31 -0.33
CA GLN A 231 7.71 5.10 0.51
C GLN A 231 8.26 3.85 -0.19
N ASN A 232 7.96 3.64 -1.47
CA ASN A 232 8.20 2.35 -2.13
C ASN A 232 9.26 2.42 -3.24
N ALA A 233 9.74 3.60 -3.63
CA ALA A 233 10.68 3.72 -4.75
C ALA A 233 12.06 3.13 -4.40
N ASN A 234 12.37 2.99 -3.11
CA ASN A 234 13.63 2.40 -2.65
C ASN A 234 13.89 1.01 -3.24
N LYS A 235 12.88 0.16 -3.42
CA LYS A 235 13.09 -1.16 -4.05
C LYS A 235 13.46 -1.05 -5.53
N ILE A 236 12.89 -0.08 -6.24
CA ILE A 236 13.27 0.21 -7.63
C ILE A 236 14.71 0.70 -7.67
N VAL A 237 15.07 1.61 -6.77
CA VAL A 237 16.43 2.13 -6.66
C VAL A 237 17.42 1.01 -6.31
N VAL A 238 17.14 0.17 -5.33
CA VAL A 238 17.98 -0.98 -4.96
C VAL A 238 18.16 -1.91 -6.15
N GLY A 239 17.09 -2.34 -6.82
CA GLY A 239 17.21 -3.28 -7.94
C GLY A 239 17.88 -2.70 -9.19
N SER A 240 17.79 -1.39 -9.39
CA SER A 240 18.42 -0.72 -10.53
C SER A 240 19.92 -0.48 -10.33
N PHE A 241 20.40 -0.36 -9.08
CA PHE A 241 21.78 0.06 -8.79
C PHE A 241 22.60 -0.95 -7.99
N LEU A 242 21.98 -1.80 -7.16
CA LEU A 242 22.67 -2.71 -6.25
C LEU A 242 22.48 -4.19 -6.61
N GLY A 243 21.42 -4.53 -7.35
CA GLY A 243 21.15 -5.90 -7.82
C GLY A 243 19.93 -6.54 -7.15
N MET A 244 19.52 -7.71 -7.66
CA MET A 244 18.26 -8.34 -7.28
C MET A 244 18.31 -9.03 -5.91
N SER A 245 19.43 -9.62 -5.52
CA SER A 245 19.62 -10.17 -4.17
C SER A 245 19.40 -9.10 -3.09
N GLU A 246 19.92 -7.89 -3.33
CA GLU A 246 19.73 -6.74 -2.45
C GLU A 246 18.26 -6.29 -2.37
N VAL A 247 17.49 -6.45 -3.46
CA VAL A 247 16.03 -6.19 -3.45
C VAL A 247 15.33 -7.15 -2.49
N ALA A 248 15.68 -8.44 -2.51
CA ALA A 248 15.10 -9.41 -1.58
C ALA A 248 15.46 -9.08 -0.12
N ILE A 249 16.70 -8.67 0.15
CA ILE A 249 17.14 -8.24 1.50
C ILE A 249 16.35 -7.03 1.96
N PHE A 250 16.26 -6.01 1.12
CA PHE A 250 15.54 -4.78 1.43
C PHE A 250 14.04 -5.03 1.63
N ASP A 251 13.40 -5.84 0.78
CA ASP A 251 11.98 -6.14 0.85
C ASP A 251 11.60 -6.94 2.10
N LEU A 252 12.42 -7.91 2.52
CA LEU A 252 12.20 -8.61 3.78
C LEU A 252 12.27 -7.65 4.97
N GLY A 253 13.30 -6.79 4.99
CA GLY A 253 13.47 -5.80 6.05
C GLY A 253 12.31 -4.83 6.14
N GLU A 254 11.84 -4.30 5.00
CA GLU A 254 10.69 -3.40 4.96
C GLU A 254 9.39 -4.10 5.40
N LYS A 255 9.13 -5.34 4.95
CA LYS A 255 7.97 -6.13 5.37
C LYS A 255 7.95 -6.34 6.87
N LEU A 256 9.08 -6.70 7.47
CA LEU A 256 9.19 -6.84 8.94
C LEU A 256 8.96 -5.51 9.66
N VAL A 257 9.58 -4.42 9.21
CA VAL A 257 9.37 -3.08 9.79
C VAL A 257 7.92 -2.61 9.68
N SER A 258 7.22 -2.97 8.61
CA SER A 258 5.82 -2.60 8.42
C SER A 258 4.86 -3.22 9.45
N LEU A 259 5.25 -4.34 10.10
CA LEU A 259 4.49 -4.92 11.21
C LEU A 259 4.37 -3.96 12.40
N ILE A 260 5.39 -3.14 12.64
CA ILE A 260 5.38 -2.11 13.69
C ILE A 260 4.31 -1.04 13.42
N LYS A 261 4.04 -0.76 12.15
CA LYS A 261 3.12 0.29 11.72
C LYS A 261 1.65 -0.11 11.84
N ILE A 262 1.32 -1.41 11.87
CA ILE A 262 -0.07 -1.88 11.94
C ILE A 262 -0.78 -1.34 13.19
N PRO A 263 -0.35 -1.64 14.43
CA PRO A 263 -1.12 -1.23 15.61
C PRO A 263 -1.32 0.29 15.69
N VAL A 264 -0.32 1.06 15.23
CA VAL A 264 -0.39 2.52 15.11
C VAL A 264 -1.49 2.94 14.13
N SER A 265 -1.54 2.33 12.94
CA SER A 265 -2.57 2.64 11.94
C SER A 265 -3.97 2.31 12.47
N LEU A 266 -4.11 1.22 13.23
CA LEU A 266 -5.38 0.81 13.84
C LEU A 266 -5.90 1.85 14.84
N ILE A 267 -5.03 2.29 15.75
CA ILE A 267 -5.38 3.32 16.73
C ILE A 267 -5.80 4.58 15.99
N ALA A 268 -4.97 5.04 15.05
CA ALA A 268 -5.21 6.26 14.32
C ALA A 268 -6.56 6.24 13.56
N GLN A 269 -6.86 5.16 12.84
CA GLN A 269 -8.14 5.03 12.15
C GLN A 269 -9.33 4.96 13.11
N ALA A 270 -9.20 4.28 14.26
CA ALA A 270 -10.25 4.21 15.26
C ALA A 270 -10.56 5.57 15.92
N VAL A 271 -9.54 6.41 16.12
CA VAL A 271 -9.71 7.74 16.73
C VAL A 271 -10.10 8.84 15.74
N PHE A 272 -9.83 8.63 14.45
CA PHE A 272 -10.07 9.62 13.40
C PHE A 272 -11.49 10.21 13.38
N PRO A 273 -12.59 9.42 13.49
CA PRO A 273 -13.96 9.96 13.51
C PRO A 273 -14.25 10.82 14.75
N LYS A 274 -13.65 10.49 15.89
CA LYS A 274 -13.80 11.29 17.12
C LYS A 274 -13.04 12.61 16.99
N ILE A 275 -11.79 12.57 16.53
CA ILE A 275 -10.98 13.77 16.29
C ILE A 275 -11.63 14.69 15.25
N SER A 276 -12.25 14.12 14.21
CA SER A 276 -12.96 14.90 13.19
C SER A 276 -14.18 15.66 13.71
N ARG A 277 -14.86 15.13 14.74
CA ARG A 277 -16.02 15.77 15.36
C ARG A 277 -15.63 16.77 16.44
N GLU A 278 -14.76 16.35 17.36
CA GLU A 278 -14.44 17.12 18.56
C GLU A 278 -13.27 18.09 18.34
N ARG A 279 -12.39 17.81 17.37
CA ARG A 279 -11.14 18.57 17.11
C ARG A 279 -10.33 18.87 18.38
N SER A 280 -10.37 17.95 19.34
CA SER A 280 -9.69 18.09 20.63
C SER A 280 -8.19 17.83 20.49
N VAL A 281 -7.39 18.90 20.58
CA VAL A 281 -5.91 18.82 20.51
C VAL A 281 -5.36 18.01 21.69
N GLY A 282 -5.90 18.19 22.90
CA GLY A 282 -5.49 17.44 24.09
C GLY A 282 -5.73 15.93 23.97
N TYR A 283 -6.89 15.51 23.46
CA TYR A 283 -7.17 14.09 23.21
C TYR A 283 -6.22 13.51 22.15
N LEU A 284 -6.03 14.24 21.05
CA LEU A 284 -5.13 13.84 19.97
C LEU A 284 -3.68 13.69 20.45
N ASN A 285 -3.17 14.62 21.28
CA ASN A 285 -1.83 14.52 21.87
C ASN A 285 -1.69 13.28 22.76
N LYS A 286 -2.69 12.95 23.58
CA LYS A 286 -2.68 11.73 24.41
C LYS A 286 -2.59 10.47 23.56
N VAL A 287 -3.43 10.36 22.53
CA VAL A 287 -3.43 9.19 21.63
C VAL A 287 -2.13 9.09 20.85
N MET A 288 -1.60 10.22 20.36
CA MET A 288 -0.31 10.27 19.66
C MET A 288 0.84 9.79 20.56
N MET A 289 0.84 10.14 21.85
CA MET A 289 1.85 9.64 22.81
C MET A 289 1.75 8.13 23.03
N VAL A 290 0.54 7.57 23.09
CA VAL A 290 0.34 6.11 23.17
C VAL A 290 0.86 5.43 21.91
N ALA A 291 0.54 5.97 20.73
CA ALA A 291 1.03 5.45 19.45
C ALA A 291 2.56 5.55 19.32
N LEU A 292 3.15 6.64 19.81
CA LEU A 292 4.59 6.81 19.87
C LEU A 292 5.22 5.72 20.75
N GLY A 293 4.72 5.54 21.98
CA GLY A 293 5.19 4.49 22.89
C GLY A 293 5.11 3.10 22.28
N LEU A 294 4.01 2.80 21.57
CA LEU A 294 3.84 1.53 20.87
C LEU A 294 4.83 1.36 19.69
N SER A 295 5.08 2.42 18.93
CA SER A 295 6.06 2.39 17.84
C SER A 295 7.50 2.25 18.33
N VAL A 296 7.85 2.88 19.45
CA VAL A 296 9.16 2.73 20.10
C VAL A 296 9.32 1.32 20.65
N PHE A 297 8.30 0.79 21.33
CA PHE A 297 8.30 -0.58 21.82
C PHE A 297 8.44 -1.59 20.67
N GLY A 298 7.64 -1.44 19.61
CA GLY A 298 7.70 -2.30 18.42
C GLY A 298 9.06 -2.21 17.71
N TYR A 299 9.64 -1.01 17.61
CA TYR A 299 11.00 -0.83 17.10
C TYR A 299 12.03 -1.56 17.96
N LEU A 300 12.04 -1.36 19.28
CA LEU A 300 13.01 -2.00 20.17
C LEU A 300 12.88 -3.53 20.12
N ALA A 301 11.66 -4.05 20.16
CA ALA A 301 11.40 -5.49 20.03
C ALA A 301 11.93 -6.04 18.71
N MET A 302 11.67 -5.35 17.59
CA MET A 302 12.13 -5.78 16.28
C MET A 302 13.65 -5.64 16.11
N ALA A 303 14.25 -4.53 16.56
CA ALA A 303 15.68 -4.28 16.41
C ALA A 303 16.56 -5.23 17.23
N LEU A 304 16.12 -5.58 18.44
CA LEU A 304 16.76 -6.58 19.30
C LEU A 304 16.49 -8.01 18.80
N GLY A 305 15.27 -8.27 18.34
CA GLY A 305 14.86 -9.58 17.81
C GLY A 305 15.32 -9.87 16.38
N ALA A 306 15.79 -8.87 15.62
CA ALA A 306 16.05 -9.01 14.18
C ALA A 306 16.98 -10.18 13.84
N SER A 307 18.11 -10.31 14.55
CA SER A 307 19.05 -11.42 14.34
C SER A 307 18.40 -12.79 14.58
N PHE A 308 17.60 -12.91 15.64
CA PHE A 308 16.88 -14.14 15.96
C PHE A 308 15.79 -14.47 14.93
N ILE A 309 15.04 -13.46 14.50
CA ILE A 309 13.99 -13.60 13.48
C ILE A 309 14.60 -14.08 12.16
N ILE A 310 15.68 -13.43 11.69
CA ILE A 310 16.35 -13.80 10.44
C ILE A 310 16.96 -15.21 10.54
N HIS A 311 17.57 -15.56 11.67
CA HIS A 311 18.11 -16.90 11.88
C HIS A 311 17.00 -17.97 11.79
N ILE A 312 15.87 -17.78 12.47
CA ILE A 312 14.74 -18.73 12.41
C ILE A 312 14.11 -18.81 11.02
N PHE A 313 13.96 -17.68 10.35
CA PHE A 313 13.28 -17.63 9.06
C PHE A 313 14.15 -18.22 7.94
N LEU A 314 15.47 -18.02 7.99
CA LEU A 314 16.32 -18.17 6.81
C LEU A 314 17.73 -18.73 7.08
N ASP A 315 18.00 -19.25 8.28
CA ASP A 315 19.29 -19.86 8.68
C ASP A 315 20.51 -18.98 8.33
N ASP A 316 20.42 -17.68 8.63
CA ASP A 316 21.46 -16.67 8.37
C ASP A 316 21.77 -16.35 6.90
N THR A 317 21.02 -16.88 5.92
CA THR A 317 21.27 -16.57 4.50
C THR A 317 21.10 -15.09 4.13
N MET A 318 20.43 -14.29 4.97
CA MET A 318 20.12 -12.88 4.72
C MET A 318 20.51 -11.97 5.89
N GLN A 319 21.70 -12.15 6.47
CA GLN A 319 22.17 -11.37 7.64
C GLN A 319 22.16 -9.84 7.42
N ASP A 320 22.40 -9.35 6.20
CA ASP A 320 22.32 -7.92 5.91
C ASP A 320 20.92 -7.33 6.16
N SER A 321 19.87 -8.17 6.11
CA SER A 321 18.50 -7.77 6.48
C SER A 321 18.42 -7.30 7.92
N VAL A 322 19.27 -7.80 8.83
CA VAL A 322 19.28 -7.40 10.25
C VAL A 322 19.57 -5.91 10.37
N TRP A 323 20.58 -5.42 9.65
CA TRP A 323 20.96 -4.02 9.65
C TRP A 323 19.93 -3.15 8.94
N VAL A 324 19.37 -3.63 7.83
CA VAL A 324 18.24 -2.97 7.16
C VAL A 324 17.07 -2.80 8.12
N ILE A 325 16.68 -3.84 8.87
CA ILE A 325 15.59 -3.78 9.87
C ILE A 325 15.91 -2.78 10.98
N ARG A 326 17.14 -2.77 11.49
CA ARG A 326 17.55 -1.83 12.55
C ARG A 326 17.51 -0.38 12.09
N ILE A 327 17.98 -0.09 10.87
CA ILE A 327 17.99 1.28 10.32
C ILE A 327 16.58 1.69 9.90
N LEU A 328 15.91 0.91 9.06
CA LEU A 328 14.55 1.20 8.60
C LEU A 328 13.54 1.20 9.75
N GLY A 329 13.76 0.40 10.79
CA GLY A 329 12.89 0.36 11.97
C GLY A 329 12.74 1.73 12.65
N LEU A 330 13.78 2.57 12.64
CA LEU A 330 13.71 3.94 13.15
C LEU A 330 12.69 4.78 12.38
N SER A 331 12.54 4.55 11.07
CA SER A 331 11.52 5.23 10.26
C SER A 331 10.11 4.95 10.73
N ALA A 332 9.84 3.79 11.34
CA ALA A 332 8.51 3.44 11.84
C ALA A 332 8.07 4.40 12.96
N ILE A 333 9.00 4.82 13.83
CA ILE A 333 8.76 5.79 14.90
C ILE A 333 8.38 7.16 14.32
N PHE A 334 9.13 7.65 13.34
CA PHE A 334 8.82 8.96 12.72
C PHE A 334 7.53 8.90 11.90
N SER A 335 7.30 7.80 11.17
CA SER A 335 6.09 7.60 10.38
C SER A 335 4.82 7.59 11.25
N SER A 336 4.89 7.07 12.48
CA SER A 336 3.76 7.07 13.42
C SER A 336 3.37 8.50 13.78
N LEU A 337 4.34 9.35 14.15
CA LEU A 337 4.14 10.76 14.43
C LEU A 337 3.60 11.51 13.20
N ASN A 338 4.18 11.27 12.02
CA ASN A 338 3.74 11.87 10.77
C ASN A 338 2.27 11.55 10.45
N PHE A 339 1.84 10.32 10.72
CA PHE A 339 0.45 9.92 10.51
C PHE A 339 -0.53 10.65 11.43
N PHE A 340 -0.14 10.91 12.68
CA PHE A 340 -0.97 11.65 13.62
C PHE A 340 -1.00 13.16 13.34
N LEU A 341 0.14 13.77 13.02
CA LEU A 341 0.25 15.20 12.71
C LEU A 341 -0.30 15.55 11.32
N GLY A 342 -0.17 14.66 10.35
CA GLY A 342 -0.70 14.85 9.01
C GLY A 342 -2.18 14.47 8.96
N SER A 343 -2.42 13.17 8.84
CA SER A 343 -3.74 12.63 8.55
C SER A 343 -4.76 12.85 9.67
N ASN A 344 -4.35 12.73 10.94
CA ASN A 344 -5.29 12.86 12.07
C ASN A 344 -5.37 14.27 12.66
N ARG A 345 -4.53 15.22 12.22
CA ARG A 345 -4.57 16.61 12.70
C ARG A 345 -4.87 17.59 11.58
N LEU A 346 -4.01 17.72 10.57
CA LEU A 346 -4.21 18.73 9.54
C LEU A 346 -5.52 18.50 8.76
N ILE A 347 -5.85 17.25 8.41
CA ILE A 347 -7.05 16.96 7.63
C ILE A 347 -8.34 17.28 8.41
N PRO A 348 -8.56 16.75 9.64
CA PRO A 348 -9.76 17.05 10.44
C PRO A 348 -9.98 18.53 10.74
N PHE A 349 -8.89 19.31 10.83
CA PHE A 349 -8.91 20.74 11.10
C PHE A 349 -9.05 21.59 9.82
N GLY A 350 -9.23 20.98 8.65
CA GLY A 350 -9.54 21.67 7.39
C GLY A 350 -8.34 22.02 6.51
N TYR A 351 -7.12 21.64 6.90
CA TYR A 351 -5.88 21.98 6.20
C TYR A 351 -5.46 20.94 5.15
N LYS A 352 -6.43 20.32 4.44
CA LYS A 352 -6.16 19.27 3.45
C LYS A 352 -5.19 19.70 2.33
N ASN A 353 -5.31 20.94 1.84
CA ASN A 353 -4.47 21.45 0.76
C ASN A 353 -3.03 21.70 1.23
N LEU A 354 -2.86 22.10 2.50
CA LEU A 354 -1.54 22.25 3.11
C LEU A 354 -0.89 20.88 3.29
N TYR A 355 -1.63 19.89 3.79
CA TYR A 355 -1.15 18.52 3.90
C TYR A 355 -0.67 17.96 2.54
N MET A 356 -1.47 18.13 1.49
CA MET A 356 -1.08 17.72 0.13
C MET A 356 0.23 18.39 -0.34
N LYS A 357 0.39 19.70 -0.13
CA LYS A 357 1.63 20.43 -0.48
C LYS A 357 2.85 19.90 0.29
N ILE A 358 2.68 19.58 1.58
CA ILE A 358 3.76 19.01 2.40
C ILE A 358 4.16 17.62 1.87
N MET A 359 3.19 16.74 1.55
CA MET A 359 3.48 15.42 1.00
C MET A 359 4.17 15.50 -0.37
N LEU A 360 3.75 16.41 -1.23
CA LEU A 360 4.43 16.69 -2.50
C LEU A 360 5.87 17.15 -2.28
N GLY A 361 6.08 18.12 -1.39
CA GLY A 361 7.42 18.60 -1.02
C GLY A 361 8.31 17.49 -0.48
N ASN A 362 7.77 16.60 0.36
CA ASN A 362 8.50 15.45 0.89
C ASN A 362 8.90 14.46 -0.22
N SER A 363 8.01 14.21 -1.19
CA SER A 363 8.33 13.35 -2.34
C SER A 363 9.42 13.95 -3.23
N MET A 364 9.41 15.27 -3.44
CA MET A 364 10.46 15.96 -4.21
C MET A 364 11.79 15.94 -3.46
N PHE A 365 11.77 16.14 -2.15
CA PHE A 365 12.95 16.03 -1.30
C PHE A 365 13.58 14.63 -1.37
N TYR A 366 12.75 13.57 -1.31
CA TYR A 366 13.18 12.19 -1.53
C TYR A 366 13.87 12.01 -2.88
N LEU A 367 13.27 12.47 -3.97
CA LEU A 367 13.85 12.35 -5.32
C LEU A 367 15.18 13.11 -5.44
N CYS A 368 15.28 14.31 -4.87
CA CYS A 368 16.52 15.07 -4.83
C CYS A 368 17.63 14.33 -4.08
N LEU A 369 17.31 13.71 -2.93
CA LEU A 369 18.28 12.93 -2.17
C LEU A 369 18.73 11.68 -2.93
N VAL A 370 17.82 10.97 -3.60
CA VAL A 370 18.19 9.82 -4.44
C VAL A 370 19.13 10.25 -5.56
N LEU A 371 18.80 11.33 -6.28
CA LEU A 371 19.67 11.87 -7.34
C LEU A 371 21.04 12.27 -6.80
N PHE A 372 21.08 12.94 -5.64
CA PHE A 372 22.32 13.32 -4.97
C PHE A 372 23.19 12.11 -4.64
N MET A 373 22.60 11.05 -4.09
CA MET A 373 23.32 9.82 -3.77
C MET A 373 23.85 9.10 -5.01
N ILE A 374 23.09 9.11 -6.12
CA ILE A 374 23.54 8.58 -7.41
C ILE A 374 24.75 9.37 -7.90
N THR A 375 24.72 10.70 -7.87
CA THR A 375 25.85 11.53 -8.35
C THR A 375 27.13 11.36 -7.55
N LEU A 376 27.02 11.04 -6.25
CA LEU A 376 28.17 10.81 -5.38
C LEU A 376 28.67 9.36 -5.38
N GLY A 377 27.95 8.43 -6.00
CA GLY A 377 28.32 7.00 -6.01
C GLY A 377 28.29 6.34 -4.64
N ILE A 378 27.51 6.86 -3.68
CA ILE A 378 27.45 6.36 -2.29
C ILE A 378 26.29 5.36 -2.05
N MET A 379 25.80 4.75 -3.12
CA MET A 379 24.65 3.86 -3.09
C MET A 379 25.03 2.52 -2.45
N ASN A 380 24.41 2.20 -1.32
CA ASN A 380 24.42 0.88 -0.69
C ASN A 380 23.11 0.66 0.08
N LEU A 381 22.86 -0.55 0.57
CA LEU A 381 21.64 -0.86 1.32
C LEU A 381 21.42 0.05 2.53
N TYR A 382 22.50 0.35 3.26
CA TYR A 382 22.45 1.11 4.50
C TYR A 382 22.15 2.58 4.25
N THR A 383 22.71 3.17 3.20
CA THR A 383 22.49 4.57 2.82
C THR A 383 21.09 4.76 2.23
N ILE A 384 20.56 3.80 1.48
CA ILE A 384 19.16 3.83 1.03
C ILE A 384 18.19 3.67 2.23
N SER A 385 18.54 2.80 3.17
CA SER A 385 17.75 2.63 4.40
C SER A 385 17.74 3.89 5.26
N SER A 386 18.89 4.56 5.41
CA SER A 386 18.99 5.80 6.17
C SER A 386 18.32 6.98 5.47
N LEU A 387 18.30 7.01 4.14
CA LEU A 387 17.57 8.01 3.35
C LEU A 387 16.09 8.04 3.72
N LEU A 388 15.44 6.88 3.91
CA LEU A 388 14.04 6.83 4.30
C LEU A 388 13.81 7.41 5.70
N VAL A 389 14.73 7.18 6.64
CA VAL A 389 14.70 7.79 7.98
C VAL A 389 14.83 9.32 7.88
N ILE A 390 15.77 9.82 7.08
CA ILE A 390 15.97 11.27 6.85
C ILE A 390 14.71 11.91 6.27
N VAL A 391 14.07 11.27 5.30
CA VAL A 391 12.85 11.75 4.66
C VAL A 391 11.68 11.77 5.66
N GLU A 392 11.54 10.77 6.52
CA GLU A 392 10.50 10.78 7.57
C GLU A 392 10.75 11.86 8.64
N ILE A 393 12.02 12.13 8.99
CA ILE A 393 12.38 13.24 9.88
C ILE A 393 12.05 14.59 9.23
N PHE A 394 12.40 14.77 7.96
CA PHE A 394 12.08 15.99 7.22
C PHE A 394 10.57 16.25 7.18
N ASN A 395 9.79 15.21 6.88
CA ASN A 395 8.33 15.27 6.91
C ASN A 395 7.79 15.66 8.31
N LEU A 396 8.37 15.10 9.37
CA LEU A 396 8.00 15.42 10.75
C LEU A 396 8.24 16.89 11.09
N VAL A 397 9.38 17.43 10.65
CA VAL A 397 9.71 18.85 10.84
C VAL A 397 8.71 19.73 10.11
N LEU A 398 8.40 19.44 8.85
CA LEU A 398 7.42 20.22 8.07
C LEU A 398 6.02 20.17 8.65
N LEU A 399 5.55 18.99 9.08
CA LEU A 399 4.24 18.81 9.69
C LEU A 399 4.16 19.51 11.05
N SER A 400 5.19 19.39 11.88
CA SER A 400 5.25 20.05 13.20
C SER A 400 5.28 21.57 13.05
N PHE A 401 6.12 22.10 12.15
CA PHE A 401 6.17 23.52 11.86
C PHE A 401 4.81 24.05 11.38
N SER A 402 4.16 23.32 10.46
CA SER A 402 2.85 23.69 9.91
C SER A 402 1.75 23.64 10.96
N CYS A 403 1.76 22.64 11.85
CA CYS A 403 0.81 22.58 12.97
C CYS A 403 1.03 23.73 13.95
N ASN A 404 2.27 24.15 14.18
CA ASN A 404 2.60 25.20 15.13
C ASN A 404 2.16 26.56 14.58
N ARG A 405 2.50 26.83 13.31
CA ARG A 405 2.11 28.05 12.60
C ARG A 405 0.60 28.26 12.60
N ASN A 406 -0.17 27.18 12.47
CA ASN A 406 -1.63 27.24 12.47
C ASN A 406 -2.26 27.08 13.88
N LYS A 407 -1.44 27.11 14.96
CA LYS A 407 -1.88 27.02 16.37
C LYS A 407 -2.70 25.78 16.70
N ILE A 408 -2.35 24.65 16.09
CA ILE A 408 -3.06 23.36 16.23
C ILE A 408 -2.23 22.34 17.03
N LEU A 409 -1.09 22.76 17.59
CA LEU A 409 -0.11 21.89 18.24
C LEU A 409 -0.31 21.82 19.77
N PHE A 410 -0.64 22.96 20.38
CA PHE A 410 -0.87 23.10 21.80
C PHE A 410 -2.30 23.59 22.05
N ASN A 411 -2.94 23.12 23.12
CA ASN A 411 -4.20 23.71 23.59
C ASN A 411 -3.93 25.18 23.94
N LYS A 412 -4.84 26.07 23.51
CA LYS A 412 -5.03 27.32 24.24
C LYS A 412 -5.78 27.03 25.53
#